data_AF-A0A937PZH2-F1
#
_entry.id   AF-A0A937PZH2-F1
#
_cell.length_a   1.000
_cell.length_b   1.000
_cell.length_c   1.000
_cell.angle_alpha   90.00
_cell.angle_beta   90.00
_cell.angle_gamma   90.00
#
_symmetry.space_group_name_H-M   'P 1'
#
loop_
_entity.id
_entity.type
_entity.pdbx_description
1 polymer ?
#
loop_
_entity_poly.entity_id
_entity_poly.type
_entity_poly.pdbx_seq_one_letter_code
_entity_poly.pdbx_strand_id
1 'polypeptide(L)'
;MDNQRGFTLVELLVVIAIIAVLMAILMPALNRAREQGKRAACLNNCKQLALAWGLYADDNDDKIINGNTSTGGHNKDGTCWVYWAGRGATEDDRIQGIKDGLLYKYCPNIKLYKCPTGIRGEVVTYAIVDAMNGYDAIPGADGQIVKSRIKIRGAGRRALFIDEGRL
;
A
#
# COMPACT_ATOMS: atom_id res chain seq x y z
N MET A 1 -14.57 54.43 -32.14
CA MET A 1 -15.28 53.53 -33.09
C MET A 1 -14.47 52.26 -33.14
N ASP A 2 -14.77 51.32 -32.25
CA ASP A 2 -13.97 50.11 -32.12
C ASP A 2 -14.48 49.10 -33.13
N ASN A 3 -13.74 48.97 -34.22
CA ASN A 3 -13.95 47.99 -35.28
C ASN A 3 -13.61 46.58 -34.72
N GLN A 4 -14.50 46.03 -33.91
CA GLN A 4 -14.36 44.67 -33.40
C GLN A 4 -14.54 43.68 -34.55
N ARG A 5 -13.42 43.17 -35.07
CA ARG A 5 -13.40 42.06 -36.03
C ARG A 5 -14.02 40.84 -35.37
N GLY A 6 -15.18 40.41 -35.85
CA GLY A 6 -15.83 39.18 -35.41
C GLY A 6 -15.04 37.95 -35.84
N PHE A 7 -15.01 36.94 -34.98
CA PHE A 7 -14.38 35.65 -35.28
C PHE A 7 -15.11 34.96 -36.44
N THR A 8 -14.38 34.50 -37.45
CA THR A 8 -14.99 33.76 -38.55
C THR A 8 -15.23 32.30 -38.17
N LEU A 9 -16.26 31.68 -38.76
CA LEU A 9 -16.59 30.27 -38.55
C LEU A 9 -15.41 29.33 -38.89
N VAL A 10 -14.60 29.71 -39.90
CA VAL A 10 -13.42 28.94 -40.34
C VAL A 10 -12.31 29.00 -39.31
N GLU A 11 -12.01 30.17 -38.74
CA GLU A 11 -11.00 30.32 -37.67
C GLU A 11 -11.38 29.48 -36.46
N LEU A 12 -12.67 29.47 -36.07
CA LEU A 12 -13.16 28.65 -34.97
C LEU A 12 -13.00 27.15 -35.26
N LEU A 13 -13.29 26.72 -36.50
CA LEU A 13 -13.22 25.33 -36.91
C LEU A 13 -11.78 24.79 -36.94
N VAL A 14 -10.81 25.59 -37.37
CA VAL A 14 -9.39 25.21 -37.36
C VAL A 14 -8.88 25.06 -35.92
N VAL A 15 -9.28 25.95 -35.01
CA VAL A 15 -8.86 25.88 -33.61
C VAL A 15 -9.36 24.61 -32.92
N ILE A 16 -10.64 24.25 -33.10
CA ILE A 16 -11.16 23.01 -32.51
C ILE A 16 -10.50 21.77 -33.12
N ALA A 17 -10.15 21.80 -34.42
CA ALA A 17 -9.45 20.70 -35.07
C ALA A 17 -8.04 20.50 -34.47
N ILE A 18 -7.30 21.58 -34.24
CA ILE A 18 -5.98 21.52 -33.60
C ILE A 18 -6.10 21.01 -32.15
N ILE A 19 -7.06 21.51 -31.37
CA ILE A 19 -7.31 21.04 -29.99
C ILE A 19 -7.64 19.53 -29.97
N ALA A 20 -8.46 19.06 -30.92
CA ALA A 20 -8.82 17.64 -31.02
C ALA A 20 -7.60 16.74 -31.28
N VAL A 21 -6.70 17.13 -32.20
CA VAL A 21 -5.46 16.37 -32.47
C VAL A 21 -4.55 16.38 -31.25
N LEU A 22 -4.38 17.53 -30.59
CA LEU A 22 -3.57 17.62 -29.37
C LEU A 22 -4.14 16.74 -28.26
N MET A 23 -5.45 16.79 -28.00
CA MET A 23 -6.10 15.97 -26.98
C MET A 23 -6.02 14.47 -27.29
N ALA A 24 -6.09 14.06 -28.55
CA ALA A 24 -5.95 12.66 -28.96
C ALA A 24 -4.58 12.07 -28.57
N ILE A 25 -3.53 12.88 -28.55
CA ILE A 25 -2.17 12.48 -28.13
C ILE A 25 -2.00 12.64 -26.61
N LEU A 26 -2.59 13.69 -26.02
CA LEU A 26 -2.44 14.01 -24.59
C LEU A 26 -3.16 13.01 -23.68
N MET A 27 -4.37 12.57 -24.04
CA MET A 27 -5.15 11.61 -23.24
C MET A 27 -4.41 10.29 -22.96
N PRO A 28 -3.86 9.57 -23.96
CA PRO A 28 -3.14 8.32 -23.70
C PRO A 28 -1.86 8.55 -22.90
N ALA A 29 -1.15 9.66 -23.12
CA ALA A 29 0.03 10.02 -22.35
C ALA A 29 -0.30 10.32 -20.87
N LEU A 30 -1.36 11.09 -20.62
CA LEU A 30 -1.80 11.46 -19.27
C LEU A 30 -2.29 10.24 -18.48
N ASN A 31 -3.00 9.31 -19.14
CA ASN A 31 -3.44 8.07 -18.51
C ASN A 31 -2.24 7.22 -18.06
N ARG A 32 -1.20 7.10 -18.88
CA ARG A 32 0.05 6.41 -18.52
C ARG A 32 0.78 7.11 -17.37
N ALA A 33 0.89 8.44 -17.42
CA ALA A 33 1.54 9.22 -16.36
C ALA A 33 0.80 9.09 -15.02
N ARG A 34 -0.53 9.11 -15.03
CA ARG A 34 -1.36 8.90 -13.84
C ARG A 34 -1.14 7.51 -13.25
N GLU A 35 -1.09 6.47 -14.08
CA GLU A 35 -0.86 5.10 -13.64
C GLU A 35 0.53 4.92 -13.03
N GLN A 36 1.57 5.48 -13.66
CA GLN A 36 2.92 5.50 -13.10
C GLN A 36 2.98 6.24 -11.75
N GLY A 37 2.27 7.38 -11.64
CA GLY A 37 2.17 8.14 -10.39
C GLY A 37 1.53 7.33 -9.26
N LYS A 38 0.47 6.56 -9.55
CA LYS A 38 -0.15 5.66 -8.57
C LYS A 38 0.82 4.56 -8.12
N ARG A 39 1.54 3.93 -9.05
CA ARG A 39 2.55 2.90 -8.73
C ARG A 39 3.69 3.45 -7.89
N ALA A 40 4.17 4.65 -8.20
CA ALA A 40 5.19 5.34 -7.41
C ALA A 40 4.71 5.61 -5.97
N ALA A 41 3.43 5.99 -5.81
CA ALA A 41 2.82 6.13 -4.49
C ALA A 41 2.77 4.79 -3.74
N CYS A 42 2.37 3.68 -4.40
CA CYS A 42 2.34 2.37 -3.76
C CYS A 42 3.73 1.90 -3.32
N LEU A 43 4.75 2.11 -4.16
CA LEU A 43 6.14 1.81 -3.81
C LEU A 43 6.63 2.63 -2.60
N ASN A 44 6.27 3.92 -2.57
CA ASN A 44 6.61 4.79 -1.45
C ASN A 44 5.90 4.36 -0.15
N ASN A 45 4.65 3.90 -0.23
CA ASN A 45 3.94 3.32 0.91
C ASN A 45 4.66 2.06 1.42
N CYS A 46 5.01 1.11 0.54
CA CYS A 46 5.78 -0.08 0.93
C CYS A 46 7.11 0.29 1.61
N LYS A 47 7.82 1.29 1.07
CA LYS A 47 9.07 1.79 1.68
C LYS A 47 8.84 2.32 3.09
N GLN A 48 7.78 3.10 3.30
CA GLN A 48 7.46 3.63 4.63
C GLN A 48 7.05 2.51 5.61
N LEU A 49 6.27 1.52 5.17
CA LEU A 49 5.95 0.33 5.99
C LEU A 49 7.21 -0.46 6.36
N ALA A 50 8.13 -0.66 5.41
CA ALA A 50 9.38 -1.37 5.65
C ALA A 50 10.29 -0.63 6.64
N LEU A 51 10.34 0.70 6.55
CA LEU A 51 11.04 1.53 7.52
C LEU A 51 10.42 1.42 8.91
N ALA A 52 9.09 1.53 9.02
CA ALA A 52 8.37 1.38 10.28
C ALA A 52 8.60 0.00 10.93
N TRP A 53 8.65 -1.06 10.11
CA TRP A 53 9.00 -2.40 10.58
C TRP A 53 10.43 -2.50 11.09
N GLY A 54 11.38 -1.83 10.42
CA GLY A 54 12.76 -1.73 10.86
C GLY A 54 12.90 -1.02 12.20
N LEU A 55 12.21 0.12 12.36
CA LEU A 55 12.17 0.89 13.61
C LEU A 55 11.60 0.06 14.77
N TYR A 56 10.53 -0.71 14.52
CA TYR A 56 10.03 -1.64 15.53
C TYR A 56 11.09 -2.64 15.97
N ALA A 57 11.82 -3.24 15.02
CA ALA A 57 12.86 -4.20 15.36
C ALA A 57 13.99 -3.55 16.17
N ASP A 58 14.37 -2.32 15.83
CA ASP A 58 15.38 -1.55 16.59
C ASP A 58 14.94 -1.31 18.04
N ASP A 59 13.66 -1.00 18.27
CA ASP A 59 13.11 -0.74 19.60
C ASP A 59 12.82 -2.02 20.43
N ASN A 60 12.82 -3.20 19.81
CA ASN A 60 12.37 -4.46 20.44
C ASN A 60 13.43 -5.57 20.38
N ASP A 61 14.70 -5.24 20.64
CA ASP A 61 15.82 -6.21 20.68
C ASP A 61 15.94 -7.04 19.38
N ASP A 62 15.82 -6.39 18.23
CA ASP A 62 15.79 -7.00 16.90
C ASP A 62 14.64 -8.00 16.68
N LYS A 63 13.64 -8.06 17.57
CA LYS A 63 12.45 -8.89 17.37
C LYS A 63 11.62 -8.33 16.23
N ILE A 64 11.23 -9.19 15.30
CA ILE A 64 10.43 -8.76 14.16
C ILE A 64 8.93 -8.84 14.45
N ILE A 65 8.15 -7.99 13.80
CA ILE A 65 6.68 -8.01 13.93
C ILE A 65 6.13 -9.31 13.37
N ASN A 66 5.06 -9.82 14.01
CA ASN A 66 4.33 -10.96 13.53
C ASN A 66 3.49 -10.61 12.28
N GLY A 67 3.67 -11.36 11.20
CA GLY A 67 2.93 -11.18 9.95
C GLY A 67 1.49 -11.66 9.97
N ASN A 68 1.20 -12.64 10.82
CA ASN A 68 -0.12 -13.26 10.91
C ASN A 68 -1.14 -12.27 11.47
N THR A 69 -2.09 -11.90 10.61
CA THR A 69 -3.26 -11.10 10.96
C THR A 69 -4.34 -11.99 11.58
N SER A 70 -4.14 -12.41 12.84
CA SER A 70 -5.06 -13.33 13.50
C SER A 70 -6.49 -12.78 13.58
N THR A 71 -7.49 -13.60 13.26
CA THR A 71 -8.91 -13.31 13.54
C THR A 71 -9.12 -13.24 15.05
N GLY A 72 -9.75 -12.18 15.55
CA GLY A 72 -10.19 -12.12 16.95
C GLY A 72 -9.14 -11.67 17.97
N GLY A 73 -8.02 -11.09 17.52
CA GLY A 73 -7.03 -10.52 18.42
C GLY A 73 -6.12 -11.58 19.03
N HIS A 74 -4.83 -11.33 18.89
CA HIS A 74 -3.72 -12.06 19.48
C HIS A 74 -3.36 -13.39 18.80
N ASN A 75 -2.27 -13.36 18.04
CA ASN A 75 -1.31 -14.47 18.08
C ASN A 75 -0.97 -14.79 19.54
N LYS A 76 -0.45 -15.98 19.88
CA LYS A 76 -0.11 -16.36 21.27
C LYS A 76 0.71 -15.31 22.05
N ASP A 77 1.42 -14.43 21.33
CA ASP A 77 2.24 -13.32 21.86
C ASP A 77 1.62 -11.91 21.73
N GLY A 78 0.37 -11.77 21.26
CA GLY A 78 -0.37 -10.51 21.18
C GLY A 78 0.15 -9.45 20.19
N THR A 79 0.99 -9.81 19.22
CA THR A 79 1.89 -8.85 18.54
C THR A 79 1.86 -8.90 17.01
N CYS A 80 0.73 -8.62 16.34
CA CYS A 80 0.67 -8.54 14.87
C CYS A 80 0.84 -7.13 14.30
N TRP A 81 1.18 -7.06 13.00
CA TRP A 81 1.35 -5.78 12.30
C TRP A 81 0.04 -5.04 12.04
N VAL A 82 -1.02 -5.77 11.68
CA VAL A 82 -2.42 -5.33 11.59
C VAL A 82 -3.35 -6.46 12.02
N TYR A 83 -4.51 -6.12 12.58
CA TYR A 83 -5.53 -7.09 12.96
C TYR A 83 -6.58 -7.27 11.86
N TRP A 84 -6.95 -8.52 11.61
CA TRP A 84 -8.02 -8.82 10.67
C TRP A 84 -9.38 -8.78 11.38
N ALA A 85 -10.27 -7.92 10.91
CA ALA A 85 -11.60 -7.72 11.50
C ALA A 85 -12.65 -8.78 11.07
N GLY A 86 -12.33 -9.67 10.13
CA GLY A 86 -13.25 -10.72 9.65
C GLY A 86 -13.96 -10.37 8.34
N ARG A 87 -14.59 -11.37 7.70
CA ARG A 87 -15.21 -11.23 6.35
C ARG A 87 -16.44 -10.30 6.33
N GLY A 88 -17.11 -10.11 7.46
CA GLY A 88 -18.32 -9.27 7.58
C GLY A 88 -18.12 -7.95 8.31
N ALA A 89 -16.88 -7.61 8.67
CA ALA A 89 -16.57 -6.39 9.39
C ALA A 89 -16.82 -5.13 8.56
N THR A 90 -17.27 -4.07 9.23
CA THR A 90 -17.45 -2.75 8.63
C THR A 90 -16.10 -2.12 8.28
N GLU A 91 -16.11 -1.08 7.46
CA GLU A 91 -14.87 -0.35 7.12
C GLU A 91 -14.21 0.22 8.39
N ASP A 92 -15.01 0.72 9.34
CA ASP A 92 -14.53 1.27 10.60
C ASP A 92 -13.86 0.21 11.48
N ASP A 93 -14.42 -1.01 11.55
CA ASP A 93 -13.82 -2.13 12.29
C ASP A 93 -12.46 -2.52 11.68
N ARG A 94 -12.36 -2.53 10.34
CA ARG A 94 -11.09 -2.83 9.66
C ARG A 94 -10.06 -1.71 9.89
N ILE A 95 -10.49 -0.45 9.88
CA ILE A 95 -9.63 0.69 10.23
C ILE A 95 -9.15 0.59 11.68
N GLN A 96 -10.02 0.15 12.60
CA GLN A 96 -9.64 -0.07 13.99
C GLN A 96 -8.60 -1.19 14.09
N GLY A 97 -8.74 -2.28 13.34
CA GLY A 97 -7.75 -3.35 13.26
C GLY A 97 -6.36 -2.88 12.78
N ILE A 98 -6.30 -1.84 11.92
CA ILE A 98 -5.03 -1.18 11.56
C ILE A 98 -4.47 -0.43 12.76
N LYS A 99 -5.29 0.39 13.44
CA LYS A 99 -4.88 1.22 14.57
C LYS A 99 -4.38 0.41 15.76
N ASP A 100 -5.01 -0.73 16.00
CA ASP A 100 -4.64 -1.65 17.07
C ASP A 100 -3.34 -2.42 16.76
N GLY A 101 -2.96 -2.50 15.47
CA GLY A 101 -1.75 -3.15 15.01
C GLY A 101 -0.47 -2.44 15.48
N LEU A 102 0.58 -3.21 15.75
CA LEU A 102 1.84 -2.67 16.29
C LEU A 102 2.54 -1.69 15.34
N LEU A 103 2.37 -1.89 14.04
CA LEU A 103 3.04 -1.05 13.05
C LEU A 103 2.46 0.37 13.05
N TYR A 104 1.20 0.55 13.46
CA TYR A 104 0.53 1.86 13.47
C TYR A 104 1.20 2.86 14.41
N LYS A 105 1.81 2.39 15.50
CA LYS A 105 2.62 3.22 16.41
C LYS A 105 3.78 3.92 15.69
N TYR A 106 4.35 3.26 14.68
CA TYR A 106 5.51 3.75 13.92
C TYR A 106 5.10 4.46 12.63
N CYS A 107 3.92 4.14 12.08
CA CYS A 107 3.33 4.84 10.93
C CYS A 107 1.84 5.15 11.16
N PRO A 108 1.50 6.24 11.89
CA PRO A 108 0.12 6.59 12.24
C PRO A 108 -0.65 7.23 11.07
N ASN A 109 -0.54 6.67 9.87
CA ASN A 109 -1.22 7.14 8.67
C ASN A 109 -1.96 5.98 8.00
N ILE A 110 -3.28 5.96 8.13
CA ILE A 110 -4.13 4.88 7.60
C ILE A 110 -4.02 4.77 6.07
N LYS A 111 -3.87 5.90 5.37
CA LYS A 111 -3.78 5.91 3.89
C LYS A 111 -2.55 5.17 3.37
N LEU A 112 -1.54 4.98 4.22
CA LEU A 112 -0.30 4.31 3.90
C LEU A 112 -0.48 2.79 3.75
N TYR A 113 -1.49 2.21 4.40
CA TYR A 113 -1.81 0.78 4.36
C TYR A 113 -2.58 0.36 3.10
N LYS A 114 -2.96 1.33 2.26
CA LYS A 114 -3.71 1.13 1.03
C LYS A 114 -2.96 1.67 -0.19
N CYS A 115 -2.79 0.82 -1.18
CA CYS A 115 -2.30 1.21 -2.48
C CYS A 115 -3.41 1.91 -3.29
N PRO A 116 -3.13 3.06 -3.94
CA PRO A 116 -4.05 3.70 -4.88
C PRO A 116 -4.54 2.83 -6.05
N THR A 117 -3.84 1.75 -6.41
CA THR A 117 -4.29 0.75 -7.40
C THR A 117 -4.90 -0.50 -6.77
N GLY A 118 -5.00 -0.56 -5.44
CA GLY A 118 -5.57 -1.70 -4.73
C GLY A 118 -7.07 -1.86 -4.91
N ILE A 119 -7.60 -2.98 -4.41
CA ILE A 119 -9.01 -3.37 -4.54
C ILE A 119 -9.93 -2.33 -3.87
N ARG A 120 -11.03 -1.98 -4.55
CA ARG A 120 -12.05 -1.09 -3.98
C ARG A 120 -12.74 -1.76 -2.79
N GLY A 121 -12.92 -1.00 -1.70
CA GLY A 121 -13.50 -1.50 -0.45
C GLY A 121 -12.50 -2.12 0.52
N GLU A 122 -11.26 -2.43 0.08
CA GLU A 122 -10.21 -2.84 1.00
C GLU A 122 -9.52 -1.62 1.63
N VAL A 123 -9.20 -1.74 2.92
CA VAL A 123 -8.49 -0.69 3.69
C VAL A 123 -7.03 -1.04 3.92
N VAL A 124 -6.68 -2.33 3.81
CA VAL A 124 -5.31 -2.84 3.77
C VAL A 124 -5.14 -3.58 2.46
N THR A 125 -4.14 -3.22 1.67
CA THR A 125 -3.85 -3.89 0.38
C THR A 125 -2.43 -4.43 0.31
N TYR A 126 -1.63 -4.20 1.35
CA TYR A 126 -0.30 -4.76 1.49
C TYR A 126 -0.35 -6.00 2.39
N ALA A 127 0.59 -6.91 2.18
CA ALA A 127 0.79 -8.08 3.00
C ALA A 127 2.27 -8.22 3.38
N ILE A 128 2.51 -8.80 4.55
CA ILE A 128 3.81 -9.36 4.92
C ILE A 128 3.65 -10.86 5.11
N VAL A 129 4.76 -11.59 5.08
CA VAL A 129 4.72 -13.05 5.16
C VAL A 129 4.21 -13.48 6.55
N ASP A 130 3.12 -14.26 6.59
CA ASP A 130 2.51 -14.74 7.85
C ASP A 130 3.46 -15.55 8.74
N ALA A 131 4.45 -16.23 8.14
CA ALA A 131 5.48 -16.98 8.86
C ALA A 131 6.50 -16.07 9.58
N MET A 132 6.56 -14.77 9.28
CA MET A 132 7.42 -13.83 10.02
C MET A 132 6.94 -13.75 11.46
N ASN A 133 7.74 -14.31 12.38
CA ASN A 133 7.47 -14.34 13.83
C ASN A 133 6.04 -14.77 14.20
N GLY A 134 5.41 -15.68 13.44
CA GLY A 134 3.96 -15.86 13.55
C GLY A 134 3.39 -17.24 13.32
N TYR A 135 3.17 -17.60 12.07
CA TYR A 135 2.36 -18.76 11.74
C TYR A 135 3.19 -20.05 11.65
N ASP A 136 2.98 -20.96 12.62
CA ASP A 136 3.60 -22.29 12.72
C ASP A 136 2.72 -23.41 12.16
N ALA A 137 1.45 -23.14 11.85
CA ALA A 137 0.51 -24.16 11.38
C ALA A 137 0.67 -24.56 9.89
N ILE A 138 1.76 -24.15 9.23
CA ILE A 138 2.14 -24.66 7.91
C ILE A 138 2.93 -25.96 8.12
N PRO A 139 2.49 -27.12 7.56
CA PRO A 139 3.24 -28.36 7.66
C PRO A 139 4.69 -28.19 7.19
N GLY A 140 5.65 -28.47 8.08
CA GLY A 140 7.09 -28.31 7.81
C GLY A 140 7.68 -26.93 8.14
N ALA A 141 6.88 -25.98 8.63
CA ALA A 141 7.39 -24.69 9.13
C ALA A 141 7.98 -24.75 10.55
N ASP A 142 7.81 -25.88 11.25
CA ASP A 142 8.40 -26.14 12.56
C ASP A 142 9.92 -25.91 12.52
N GLY A 143 10.40 -25.03 13.39
CA GLY A 143 11.82 -24.66 13.49
C GLY A 143 12.32 -23.70 12.39
N GLN A 144 11.50 -23.36 11.39
CA GLN A 144 11.88 -22.43 10.31
C GLN A 144 11.45 -20.98 10.58
N ILE A 145 10.67 -20.74 11.65
CA ILE A 145 10.20 -19.40 12.02
C ILE A 145 11.37 -18.56 12.53
N VAL A 146 11.65 -17.51 11.78
CA VAL A 146 12.61 -16.50 12.20
C VAL A 146 11.89 -15.46 13.06
N LYS A 147 12.36 -15.27 14.30
CA LYS A 147 11.80 -14.31 15.26
C LYS A 147 12.62 -13.02 15.41
N SER A 148 13.87 -13.02 14.96
CA SER A 148 14.78 -11.88 15.08
C SER A 148 15.37 -11.50 13.73
N ARG A 149 15.49 -10.19 13.49
CA ARG A 149 16.03 -9.58 12.27
C ARG A 149 17.48 -10.00 12.03
N ILE A 150 18.27 -10.18 13.10
CA ILE A 150 19.69 -10.60 13.03
C ILE A 150 19.83 -11.99 12.39
N LYS A 151 18.85 -12.89 12.60
CA LYS A 151 18.86 -14.23 12.00
C LYS A 151 18.58 -14.19 10.49
N ILE A 152 18.10 -13.07 9.95
CA ILE A 152 17.84 -12.87 8.53
C ILE A 152 19.09 -12.28 7.88
N ARG A 153 19.79 -13.08 7.06
CA ARG A 153 20.92 -12.58 6.27
C ARG A 153 20.45 -11.49 5.30
N GLY A 154 20.97 -10.27 5.47
CA GLY A 154 20.61 -9.13 4.62
C GLY A 154 19.14 -8.71 4.79
N ALA A 155 18.64 -8.65 6.03
CA ALA A 155 17.25 -8.35 6.37
C ALA A 155 16.67 -7.16 5.59
N GLY A 156 17.42 -6.07 5.42
CA GLY A 156 16.96 -4.89 4.67
C GLY A 156 16.68 -5.11 3.18
N ARG A 157 17.14 -6.21 2.58
CA ARG A 157 16.81 -6.61 1.20
C ARG A 157 15.75 -7.72 1.12
N ARG A 158 15.36 -8.30 2.26
CA ARG A 158 14.49 -9.49 2.34
C ARG A 158 13.18 -9.26 3.08
N ALA A 159 13.09 -8.22 3.91
CA ALA A 159 11.82 -7.77 4.47
C ALA A 159 10.97 -7.20 3.33
N LEU A 160 9.95 -7.94 2.93
CA LEU A 160 9.12 -7.62 1.77
C LEU A 160 7.69 -7.36 2.23
N PHE A 161 7.24 -6.13 1.99
CA PHE A 161 5.81 -5.82 1.92
C PHE A 161 5.39 -6.05 0.46
N ILE A 162 4.48 -6.98 0.25
CA ILE A 162 3.91 -7.29 -1.05
C ILE A 162 2.65 -6.45 -1.20
N ASP A 163 2.51 -5.77 -2.33
CA ASP A 163 1.24 -5.19 -2.73
C ASP A 163 0.39 -6.30 -3.36
N GLU A 164 -0.73 -6.63 -2.72
CA GLU A 164 -1.72 -7.57 -3.28
C GLU A 164 -2.69 -6.85 -4.24
N GLY A 165 -2.43 -5.56 -4.54
CA GLY A 165 -3.12 -4.82 -5.59
C GLY A 165 -3.02 -5.52 -6.93
N ARG A 166 -4.14 -6.08 -7.39
CA ARG A 166 -4.31 -6.68 -8.72
C ARG A 166 -3.88 -5.67 -9.79
N LEU A 167 -2.97 -6.07 -10.69
CA LEU A 167 -2.75 -5.40 -11.98
C LEU A 167 -4.05 -5.37 -12.80
#